data_AF-A0A3M1BSI1-F1
#
_entry.id   AF-A0A3M1BSI1-F1
#
_cell.length_a   1.000
_cell.length_b   1.000
_cell.length_c   1.000
_cell.angle_alpha   90.00
_cell.angle_beta   90.00
_cell.angle_gamma   90.00
#
_symmetry.space_group_name_H-M   'P 1'
#
loop_
_entity.id
_entity.type
_entity.pdbx_description
1 polymer ?
#
loop_
_entity_poly.entity_id
_entity_poly.type
_entity_poly.pdbx_seq_one_letter_code
_entity_poly.pdbx_strand_id
1 'polypeptide(L)' 'GMLPKNKLGRAMIKKLFVYAGSEHPHAAQKPEPFNF' A
#
# COMPACT_ATOMS: atom_id res chain seq x y z
N GLY A 1 -0.07 -6.29 -19.31
CA GLY A 1 -0.85 -5.82 -18.15
C GLY A 1 -1.52 -4.50 -18.49
N MET A 2 -2.55 -4.12 -17.72
CA MET A 2 -3.36 -2.91 -17.94
C MET A 2 -2.63 -1.60 -17.62
N LEU A 3 -1.41 -1.66 -17.07
CA LEU A 3 -0.59 -0.49 -16.78
C LEU A 3 0.22 -0.02 -18.00
N PRO A 4 0.46 1.30 -18.12
CA PRO A 4 1.28 1.87 -19.18
C PRO A 4 2.73 1.37 -19.12
N LYS A 5 3.33 1.10 -20.29
CA LYS A 5 4.69 0.55 -20.41
C LYS A 5 5.76 1.64 -20.35
N ASN A 6 5.85 2.37 -19.25
CA ASN A 6 6.83 3.45 -19.06
C ASN A 6 7.39 3.49 -17.62
N LYS A 7 8.28 4.46 -17.32
CA LYS A 7 8.89 4.64 -15.98
C LYS A 7 7.82 4.86 -14.90
N LEU A 8 6.77 5.62 -15.21
CA LEU A 8 5.65 5.86 -14.30
C LEU A 8 4.86 4.56 -14.01
N GLY A 9 4.54 3.76 -15.02
CA GLY A 9 3.86 2.48 -14.83
C GLY A 9 4.65 1.50 -13.95
N ARG A 10 5.98 1.50 -14.06
CA ARG A 10 6.86 0.75 -13.14
C ARG A 10 6.84 1.29 -11.70
N ALA A 11 6.60 2.59 -11.50
CA ALA A 11 6.43 3.15 -10.18
C ALA A 11 5.03 2.85 -9.60
N MET A 12 3.99 2.86 -10.44
CA MET A 12 2.62 2.57 -10.03
C MET A 12 2.46 1.14 -9.53
N ILE A 13 3.04 0.15 -10.21
CA ILE A 13 2.91 -1.26 -9.81
C ILE A 13 3.51 -1.55 -8.43
N LYS A 14 4.51 -0.77 -7.99
CA LYS A 14 5.15 -0.93 -6.67
C LYS A 14 4.26 -0.54 -5.48
N LYS A 15 3.15 0.15 -5.74
CA LYS A 15 2.17 0.54 -4.70
C LYS A 15 1.11 -0.53 -4.46
N LEU A 16 1.03 -1.54 -5.32
CA LEU A 16 0.07 -2.63 -5.18
C LEU A 16 0.67 -3.73 -4.31
N PHE A 17 0.12 -3.93 -3.13
CA PHE A 17 0.47 -5.03 -2.24
C PHE A 17 -0.65 -6.08 -2.30
N VAL A 18 -0.34 -7.29 -2.78
CA VAL A 18 -1.31 -8.40 -2.93
C VAL A 18 -1.06 -9.41 -1.82
N TYR A 19 -2.11 -9.72 -1.06
CA TYR A 19 -2.09 -10.71 0.02
C TYR A 19 -3.04 -11.85 -0.35
N ALA A 20 -2.60 -13.10 -0.19
CA ALA A 20 -3.39 -14.28 -0.56
C ALA A 20 -4.48 -14.62 0.47
N GLY A 21 -4.34 -14.15 1.71
CA GLY A 21 -5.27 -14.37 2.81
C GLY A 21 -5.93 -13.08 3.32
N SER A 22 -6.74 -13.19 4.36
CA SER A 22 -7.46 -12.06 4.98
C SER A 22 -6.57 -11.13 5.82
N GLU A 23 -5.34 -11.56 6.13
CA GLU A 23 -4.42 -10.80 6.98
C GLU A 23 -3.50 -9.93 6.13
N HIS A 24 -3.33 -8.67 6.55
CA HIS A 24 -2.35 -7.76 5.98
C HIS A 24 -1.74 -6.85 7.06
N PRO A 25 -0.44 -6.51 6.99
CA PRO A 25 0.25 -5.71 8.01
C PRO A 25 -0.17 -4.23 8.02
N HIS A 26 -0.94 -3.78 7.02
CA HIS A 26 -1.44 -2.41 6.90
C HIS A 26 -2.65 -2.16 7.81
N ALA A 27 -2.48 -2.36 9.11
CA ALA A 27 -3.46 -1.88 10.08
C ALA A 27 -3.61 -0.36 9.95
N ALA A 28 -4.83 0.14 10.14
CA ALA A 28 -5.08 1.58 10.21
C ALA A 28 -4.22 2.21 11.31
N GLN A 29 -3.98 3.52 11.18
CA GLN A 29 -3.17 4.28 12.14
C GLN A 29 -3.70 4.07 13.56
N LYS A 30 -2.78 3.85 14.51
CA LYS A 30 -3.07 3.84 15.95
C LYS A 30 -2.78 5.24 16.48
N PRO A 31 -3.79 6.14 16.59
CA PRO A 31 -3.56 7.44 17.19
C PRO A 31 -3.15 7.24 18.66
N GLU A 32 -2.02 7.81 19.05
CA GLU A 32 -1.63 7.88 20.46
C GLU A 32 -2.26 9.11 21.11
N PRO A 33 -2.73 9.01 22.37
CA PRO A 33 -3.26 10.16 23.08
C PRO A 33 -2.14 11.18 23.32
N PHE A 34 -2.37 12.41 22.87
CA PHE A 34 -1.49 13.54 23.14
C PHE A 34 -1.72 14.05 24.56
N ASN A 35 -0.73 13.91 25.46
CA ASN A 35 -0.74 14.56 26.76
C ASN A 35 -0.03 15.93 26.67
N PHE A 36 -0.68 16.97 27.19
CA PHE A 36 -0.12 18.31 27.38
C PHE A 36 0.79 18.38 28.62
#